data_AF-A0A4R9GVI0-F1
#
_entry.id   AF-A0A4R9GVI0-F1
#
_cell.length_a   1.000
_cell.length_b   1.000
_cell.length_c   1.000
_cell.angle_alpha   90.00
_cell.angle_beta   90.00
_cell.angle_gamma   90.00
#
_symmetry.space_group_name_H-M   'P 1'
#
loop_
_entity.id
_entity.type
_entity.pdbx_description
1 polymer ?
#
loop_
_entity_poly.entity_id
_entity_poly.type
_entity_poly.pdbx_seq_one_letter_code
_entity_poly.pdbx_strand_id
1 'polypeptide(L)'
;MSNGIFRTFTVLTWIVFAALQYNDPDPEVWVSTYLSVVLLYAAEWLPSLRTAERRRSLAGVSRALGVGYFVWALLAFREDPRVDFDSEIFRESMGLVLSSIWLLILPLFQGRSQE
;
A
#
# COMPACT_ATOMS: atom_id res chain seq x y z
N MET A 1 17.32 0.62 -11.64
CA MET A 1 16.95 1.61 -10.60
C MET A 1 17.35 1.02 -9.25
N SER A 2 18.03 1.74 -8.37
CA SER A 2 18.37 1.18 -7.05
C SER A 2 17.09 1.00 -6.22
N ASN A 3 17.02 -0.06 -5.40
CA ASN A 3 15.86 -0.31 -4.53
C ASN A 3 15.51 0.90 -3.65
N GLY A 4 16.52 1.72 -3.30
CA GLY A 4 16.33 2.97 -2.56
C GLY A 4 15.51 4.02 -3.32
N ILE A 5 15.84 4.30 -4.59
CA ILE A 5 15.12 5.31 -5.38
C ILE A 5 13.67 4.88 -5.60
N PHE A 6 13.42 3.60 -5.91
CA PHE A 6 12.06 3.08 -6.09
C PHE A 6 11.22 3.22 -4.81
N ARG A 7 11.82 2.93 -3.64
CA ARG A 7 11.16 3.11 -2.34
C ARG A 7 10.84 4.56 -2.07
N THR A 8 11.78 5.48 -2.30
CA THR A 8 11.55 6.91 -2.11
C THR A 8 10.43 7.42 -3.02
N PHE A 9 10.46 7.06 -4.30
CA PHE A 9 9.39 7.42 -5.23
C PHE A 9 8.04 6.88 -4.74
N THR A 10 7.97 5.60 -4.39
CA THR A 10 6.77 4.96 -3.86
C THR A 10 6.23 5.70 -2.63
N VAL A 11 7.08 5.96 -1.64
CA VAL A 11 6.69 6.67 -0.41
C VAL A 11 6.12 8.05 -0.73
N LEU A 12 6.81 8.84 -1.57
CA LEU A 12 6.35 10.18 -1.92
C LEU A 12 5.01 10.14 -2.67
N THR A 13 4.85 9.24 -3.64
CA THR A 13 3.59 9.07 -4.37
C THR A 13 2.44 8.71 -3.44
N TRP A 14 2.62 7.75 -2.53
CA TRP A 14 1.57 7.35 -1.60
C TRP A 14 1.26 8.41 -0.54
N ILE A 15 2.23 9.24 -0.14
CA ILE A 15 1.97 10.43 0.70
C ILE A 15 1.07 11.42 -0.04
N VAL A 16 1.34 11.68 -1.32
CA VAL A 16 0.50 12.57 -2.13
C VAL A 16 -0.91 12.00 -2.25
N PHE A 17 -1.06 10.70 -2.52
CA PHE A 17 -2.37 10.06 -2.55
C PHE A 17 -3.09 10.18 -1.20
N ALA A 18 -2.41 9.94 -0.08
CA ALA A 18 -3.00 10.13 1.25
C ALA A 18 -3.44 11.59 1.48
N ALA A 19 -2.62 12.57 1.06
CA ALA A 19 -2.96 13.98 1.21
C ALA A 19 -4.21 14.38 0.38
N LEU A 20 -4.41 13.79 -0.80
CA LEU A 20 -5.57 14.06 -1.63
C LEU A 20 -6.88 13.56 -1.01
N GLN A 21 -6.82 12.52 -0.18
CA GLN A 21 -8.01 11.92 0.46
C GLN A 21 -8.59 12.74 1.61
N TYR A 22 -7.92 13.80 2.08
CA TYR A 22 -8.53 14.73 3.03
C TYR A 22 -9.77 15.44 2.49
N ASN A 23 -10.00 15.39 1.18
CA ASN A 23 -11.19 15.96 0.53
C ASN A 23 -12.34 14.95 0.36
N ASP A 24 -12.15 13.67 0.69
CA ASP A 24 -13.21 12.66 0.61
C ASP A 24 -14.13 12.71 1.86
N PRO A 25 -15.36 12.16 1.77
CA PRO A 25 -16.31 12.12 2.90
C PRO A 25 -15.80 11.32 4.10
N ASP A 26 -15.05 10.24 3.83
CA ASP A 26 -14.52 9.29 4.81
C ASP A 26 -12.97 9.23 4.77
N PRO A 27 -12.28 10.34 5.10
CA PRO A 27 -10.84 10.49 4.89
C PRO A 27 -10.02 9.52 5.74
N GLU A 28 -10.49 9.19 6.95
CA GLU A 28 -9.75 8.37 7.92
C GLU A 28 -9.40 6.98 7.35
N VAL A 29 -10.33 6.38 6.62
CA VAL A 29 -10.21 5.04 6.05
C VAL A 29 -9.19 5.03 4.91
N TRP A 30 -9.30 6.00 4.00
CA TRP A 30 -8.46 6.10 2.81
C TRP A 30 -7.04 6.56 3.13
N VAL A 31 -6.90 7.56 4.00
CA VAL A 31 -5.62 8.04 4.50
C VAL A 31 -4.88 6.88 5.20
N SER A 32 -5.56 6.13 6.07
CA SER A 32 -4.95 4.98 6.77
C SER A 32 -4.49 3.89 5.80
N THR A 33 -5.29 3.57 4.79
CA THR A 33 -4.96 2.60 3.76
C THR A 33 -3.67 2.99 3.02
N TYR A 34 -3.59 4.24 2.55
CA TYR A 34 -2.43 4.72 1.79
C TYR A 34 -1.18 4.89 2.67
N LEU A 35 -1.35 5.35 3.92
CA LEU A 35 -0.25 5.43 4.87
C LEU A 35 0.30 4.05 5.26
N SER A 36 -0.50 2.99 5.24
CA SER A 36 0.01 1.64 5.49
C SER A 36 1.08 1.23 4.45
N VAL A 37 0.91 1.62 3.18
CA VAL A 37 1.90 1.42 2.12
C VAL A 37 3.16 2.24 2.40
N VAL A 38 2.99 3.52 2.77
CA VAL A 38 4.09 4.43 3.13
C VAL A 38 4.95 3.82 4.25
N LEU A 39 4.32 3.40 5.34
CA LEU A 39 5.01 2.87 6.52
C LEU A 39 5.80 1.61 6.20
N LEU A 40 5.22 0.67 5.44
CA LEU A 40 5.89 -0.58 5.09
C LEU A 40 7.05 -0.37 4.10
N TYR A 41 6.91 0.55 3.14
CA TYR A 41 7.99 0.89 2.23
C TYR A 41 9.13 1.68 2.91
N ALA A 42 8.78 2.58 3.82
CA ALA A 42 9.71 3.39 4.62
C ALA A 42 10.40 2.59 5.74
N ALA A 43 9.86 1.43 6.15
CA ALA A 43 10.45 0.60 7.20
C ALA A 43 11.91 0.23 6.93
N GLU A 44 12.29 0.06 5.66
CA GLU A 44 13.69 -0.19 5.25
C GLU A 44 14.63 1.00 5.47
N TRP A 45 14.14 2.19 5.82
CA TRP A 45 15.00 3.31 6.22
C TRP A 45 15.43 3.23 7.69
N LEU A 46 14.70 2.45 8.51
CA LEU A 46 15.00 2.25 9.91
C LEU A 46 15.95 1.05 10.09
N PRO A 47 17.19 1.26 10.57
CA PRO A 47 18.16 0.17 10.73
C PRO A 47 17.66 -0.98 11.61
N SER A 48 16.88 -0.66 12.65
CA SER A 48 16.27 -1.62 13.58
C SER A 48 15.28 -2.60 12.92
N LEU A 49 14.72 -2.25 11.75
CA LEU A 49 13.76 -3.07 11.01
C LEU A 49 14.40 -3.88 9.86
N ARG A 50 15.72 -3.72 9.63
CA ARG A 50 16.45 -4.40 8.55
C ARG A 50 16.90 -5.82 8.88
N THR A 51 16.65 -6.31 10.10
CA THR A 51 17.00 -7.69 10.47
C THR A 51 16.18 -8.70 9.66
N ALA A 52 16.75 -9.87 9.39
CA ALA A 52 16.10 -10.88 8.55
C ALA A 52 14.74 -11.33 9.11
N GLU A 53 14.62 -11.44 10.43
CA GLU A 53 13.37 -11.76 11.12
C GLU A 53 12.33 -10.63 10.96
N ARG A 54 12.72 -9.37 11.21
CA ARG A 54 11.80 -8.23 11.08
C ARG A 54 11.34 -8.05 9.64
N ARG A 55 12.23 -8.21 8.66
CA ARG A 55 11.88 -8.19 7.23
C ARG A 55 10.86 -9.27 6.87
N ARG A 56 11.04 -10.50 7.38
CA ARG A 56 10.07 -11.59 7.20
C ARG A 56 8.71 -11.26 7.81
N SER A 57 8.68 -10.73 9.04
CA SER A 57 7.44 -10.31 9.69
C SER A 57 6.75 -9.17 8.92
N LEU A 58 7.49 -8.15 8.49
CA LEU A 58 6.97 -7.06 7.67
C LEU A 58 6.43 -7.55 6.33
N ALA A 59 7.10 -8.52 5.68
CA ALA A 59 6.59 -9.15 4.47
C ALA A 59 5.29 -9.91 4.73
N GLY A 60 5.17 -10.58 5.87
CA GLY A 60 3.93 -11.23 6.31
C GLY A 60 2.77 -10.24 6.48
N VAL A 61 3.01 -9.16 7.23
CA VAL A 61 2.03 -8.07 7.43
C VAL A 61 1.63 -7.44 6.09
N SER A 62 2.62 -7.13 5.25
CA SER A 62 2.40 -6.56 3.92
C SER A 62 1.52 -7.45 3.06
N ARG A 63 1.77 -8.77 3.03
CA ARG A 63 0.92 -9.71 2.29
C ARG A 63 -0.49 -9.82 2.86
N ALA A 64 -0.62 -9.87 4.19
CA ALA A 64 -1.93 -9.95 4.84
C ALA A 64 -2.79 -8.72 4.51
N LEU A 65 -2.22 -7.52 4.63
CA LEU A 65 -2.89 -6.27 4.23
C LEU A 65 -3.18 -6.24 2.73
N GLY A 66 -2.21 -6.65 1.90
CA GLY A 66 -2.38 -6.69 0.45
C GLY A 66 -3.54 -7.58 0.03
N VAL A 67 -3.64 -8.80 0.59
CA VAL A 67 -4.78 -9.70 0.34
C VAL A 67 -6.08 -9.10 0.88
N GLY A 68 -6.06 -8.53 2.09
CA GLY A 68 -7.22 -7.88 2.69
C GLY A 68 -7.78 -6.75 1.83
N TYR A 69 -6.92 -5.84 1.35
CA TYR A 69 -7.31 -4.75 0.46
C TYR A 69 -7.82 -5.25 -0.89
N PHE A 70 -7.22 -6.32 -1.44
CA PHE A 70 -7.72 -6.90 -2.69
C PHE A 70 -9.14 -7.46 -2.52
N VAL A 71 -9.36 -8.26 -1.47
CA VAL A 71 -10.68 -8.81 -1.17
C VAL A 71 -11.69 -7.69 -0.93
N TRP A 72 -11.31 -6.67 -0.16
CA TRP A 72 -12.18 -5.54 0.10
C TRP A 72 -12.52 -4.76 -1.17
N ALA A 73 -11.55 -4.54 -2.08
CA ALA A 73 -11.82 -3.92 -3.37
C ALA A 73 -12.86 -4.70 -4.19
N LEU A 74 -12.77 -6.04 -4.20
CA LEU A 74 -13.74 -6.88 -4.90
C LEU A 74 -15.12 -6.82 -4.26
N LEU A 75 -15.20 -6.72 -2.93
CA LEU A 75 -16.46 -6.58 -2.22
C LEU A 75 -17.09 -5.21 -2.50
N ALA A 76 -16.33 -4.12 -2.39
CA ALA A 76 -16.79 -2.77 -2.69
C ALA A 76 -17.26 -2.63 -4.14
N PHE A 77 -16.46 -3.08 -5.12
CA PHE A 77 -16.85 -3.05 -6.52
C PHE A 77 -18.08 -3.91 -6.84
N ARG A 78 -18.36 -4.95 -6.04
CA ARG A 78 -19.57 -5.76 -6.21
C ARG A 78 -20.85 -5.00 -5.81
N GLU A 79 -20.76 -4.05 -4.89
CA GLU A 79 -21.91 -3.23 -4.49
C GLU A 79 -22.37 -2.32 -5.62
N ASP A 80 -21.42 -1.76 -6.38
CA ASP A 80 -21.69 -0.98 -7.59
C ASP A 80 -20.61 -1.23 -8.66
N PRO A 81 -20.86 -2.19 -9.59
CA PRO A 81 -19.86 -2.62 -10.57
C PRO A 81 -19.74 -1.69 -11.79
N ARG A 82 -20.16 -0.43 -11.66
CA ARG A 82 -20.03 0.57 -12.72
C ARG A 82 -18.57 0.98 -12.88
N VAL A 83 -18.05 0.81 -14.09
CA VAL A 83 -16.71 1.26 -14.48
C VAL A 83 -16.81 2.73 -14.89
N ASP A 84 -16.80 3.60 -13.90
CA ASP A 84 -16.99 5.04 -14.06
C ASP A 84 -16.09 5.80 -13.08
N PHE A 85 -15.25 6.71 -13.58
CA PHE A 85 -14.36 7.50 -12.73
C PHE A 85 -15.10 8.56 -11.90
N ASP A 86 -16.34 8.89 -12.24
CA ASP A 86 -17.19 9.73 -11.41
C ASP A 86 -17.82 8.95 -10.24
N SER A 87 -17.78 7.60 -10.29
CA SER A 87 -18.19 6.74 -9.19
C SER A 87 -17.12 6.71 -8.09
N GLU A 88 -17.53 7.12 -6.89
CA GLU A 88 -16.73 7.02 -5.67
C GLU A 88 -16.28 5.58 -5.41
N ILE A 89 -17.22 4.63 -5.43
CA ILE A 89 -16.95 3.20 -5.21
C ILE A 89 -15.91 2.66 -6.19
N PHE A 90 -15.97 3.07 -7.46
CA PHE A 90 -14.99 2.62 -8.46
C PHE A 90 -13.58 3.19 -8.18
N ARG A 91 -13.48 4.50 -7.91
CA ARG A 91 -12.22 5.16 -7.54
C ARG A 91 -11.59 4.55 -6.28
N GLU A 92 -12.40 4.31 -5.27
CA GLU A 92 -12.01 3.70 -4.01
C GLU A 92 -11.51 2.26 -4.20
N SER A 93 -12.27 1.46 -4.95
CA SER A 93 -11.89 0.09 -5.31
C SER A 93 -10.56 0.05 -6.07
N MET A 94 -10.34 1.01 -6.98
CA MET A 94 -9.04 1.16 -7.65
C MET A 94 -7.91 1.51 -6.68
N GLY A 95 -8.14 2.42 -5.73
CA GLY A 95 -7.18 2.77 -4.70
C GLY A 95 -6.77 1.57 -3.84
N LEU A 96 -7.73 0.70 -3.49
CA LEU A 96 -7.48 -0.55 -2.77
C LEU A 96 -6.70 -1.56 -3.61
N VAL A 97 -7.04 -1.74 -4.90
CA VAL A 97 -6.29 -2.64 -5.80
C VAL A 97 -4.85 -2.17 -5.96
N LEU A 98 -4.62 -0.87 -6.19
CA LEU A 98 -3.28 -0.31 -6.30
C LEU A 98 -2.49 -0.50 -4.99
N SER A 99 -3.12 -0.24 -3.84
CA SER A 99 -2.51 -0.45 -2.53
C SER A 99 -2.14 -1.92 -2.34
N SER A 100 -3.04 -2.83 -2.70
CA SER A 100 -2.83 -4.27 -2.65
C SER A 100 -1.62 -4.71 -3.47
N ILE A 101 -1.55 -4.27 -4.74
CA ILE A 101 -0.44 -4.61 -5.64
C ILE A 101 0.88 -4.18 -5.01
N TRP A 102 0.97 -2.94 -4.52
CA TRP A 102 2.19 -2.42 -3.90
C TRP A 102 2.60 -3.22 -2.66
N LEU A 103 1.65 -3.56 -1.82
CA LEU A 103 1.92 -4.36 -0.62
C LEU A 103 2.33 -5.80 -0.95
N LEU A 104 1.79 -6.41 -2.00
CA LEU A 104 2.15 -7.77 -2.41
C LEU A 104 3.55 -7.83 -3.04
N ILE A 105 3.98 -6.79 -3.76
CA ILE A 105 5.29 -6.74 -4.40
C ILE A 105 6.41 -6.22 -3.47
N LEU A 106 6.08 -5.61 -2.32
CA LEU A 106 7.05 -5.10 -1.34
C LEU A 106 8.21 -6.07 -1.02
N PRO A 107 7.99 -7.39 -0.81
CA PRO A 107 9.08 -8.32 -0.52
C PRO A 107 10.15 -8.40 -1.61
N LEU A 108 9.81 -8.10 -2.87
CA LEU A 108 10.77 -8.10 -3.98
C LEU A 108 11.82 -6.98 -3.86
N PHE A 109 11.47 -5.92 -3.11
CA PHE A 109 12.33 -4.76 -2.92
C PHE A 109 13.04 -4.79 -1.57
N GLN A 110 12.73 -5.73 -0.69
CA GLN A 110 13.44 -5.92 0.58
C GLN A 110 14.84 -6.44 0.27
N GLY A 111 15.87 -5.87 0.91
CA GLY A 111 17.24 -6.30 0.65
C GLY A 111 17.42 -7.78 0.97
N ARG A 112 18.16 -8.52 0.13
CA ARG A 112 18.62 -9.86 0.50
C ARG A 112 19.50 -9.70 1.75
N SER A 113 19.21 -10.42 2.83
CA SER A 113 20.18 -10.51 3.92
C SER A 113 21.44 -11.12 3.33
N GLN A 114 22.55 -10.39 3.44
CA GLN A 114 23.84 -11.06 3.35
C GLN A 114 23.95 -11.84 4.66
N GLU A 115 23.61 -13.13 4.59
CA GLU A 115 24.08 -14.11 5.57
C GLU A 115 25.58 -14.33 5.35
#